data_AF-A0A967N209-F1
#
_entry.id   AF-A0A967N209-F1
#
_cell.length_a   1.000
_cell.length_b   1.000
_cell.length_c   1.000
_cell.angle_alpha   90.00
_cell.angle_beta   90.00
_cell.angle_gamma   90.00
#
_symmetry.space_group_name_H-M   'P 1'
#
loop_
_entity.id
_entity.type
_entity.pdbx_description
1 polymer ?
#
loop_
_entity_poly.entity_id
_entity_poly.type
_entity_poly.pdbx_seq_one_letter_code
_entity_poly.pdbx_strand_id
1 'polypeptide(L)'
;MPSDQRLDRALRALTGPMEAFHSAVARAVDEVTGELEARSAAVGGRSEDEALGPLAAGRIDPDRWAAVLARPEALDPDSAERMGEAARVLEELDDAGPDAFVCRMEEGAGLRDAVAHALGRLGRAFGAARTAELARTGRFRAELHGRYADAFPPTMWNRAERRIAPPLVVRLRGADLRPGALAEFLDGGQKLVLLVEGPAPPASLVRLMTPGALVLQSDDPADLEALEGFEGPAVAALFGSGAAVAHFVHDPRSGTTPADRLVLDDSPEEGDLRPVGPITVDQQAEELAQLRALAVAGAAATPSRNGAPADDDGDEDDVQPADRLAAWLLRQANLEDLGGGGA
;
A
#
# COMPACT_ATOMS: atom_id res chain seq x y z
N MET A 1 -7.53 -27.16 8.32
CA MET A 1 -6.31 -27.60 7.60
C MET A 1 -6.17 -27.05 6.18
N PRO A 2 -7.23 -26.78 5.38
CA PRO A 2 -7.10 -26.02 4.12
C PRO A 2 -6.90 -24.50 4.32
N SER A 3 -7.43 -23.93 5.40
CA SER A 3 -7.27 -22.52 5.78
C SER A 3 -5.81 -22.13 6.02
N ASP A 4 -5.02 -23.04 6.60
CA ASP A 4 -3.65 -22.77 7.00
C ASP A 4 -2.73 -22.75 5.76
N GLN A 5 -2.97 -23.64 4.79
CA GLN A 5 -2.23 -23.62 3.52
C GLN A 5 -2.46 -22.33 2.72
N ARG A 6 -3.70 -21.81 2.70
CA ARG A 6 -4.03 -20.53 2.04
C ARG A 6 -3.33 -19.35 2.73
N LEU A 7 -3.31 -19.36 4.06
CA LEU A 7 -2.60 -18.35 4.85
C LEU A 7 -1.10 -18.38 4.59
N ASP A 8 -0.48 -19.56 4.62
CA ASP A 8 0.96 -19.72 4.35
C ASP A 8 1.34 -19.25 2.95
N ARG A 9 0.47 -19.50 1.95
CA ARG A 9 0.66 -19.03 0.57
C ARG A 9 0.52 -17.52 0.46
N ALA A 10 -0.47 -16.94 1.13
CA ALA A 10 -0.65 -15.49 1.20
C ALA A 10 0.56 -14.79 1.85
N LEU A 11 1.05 -15.28 2.98
CA LEU A 11 2.23 -14.72 3.64
C LEU A 11 3.49 -14.89 2.77
N ARG A 12 3.65 -16.03 2.09
CA ARG A 12 4.77 -16.24 1.15
C ARG A 12 4.74 -15.24 0.00
N ALA A 13 3.58 -15.02 -0.64
CA ALA A 13 3.42 -14.06 -1.73
C ALA A 13 3.73 -12.61 -1.29
N LEU A 14 3.61 -12.32 0.01
CA LEU A 14 3.86 -11.01 0.61
C LEU A 14 5.24 -10.88 1.27
N THR A 15 6.11 -11.88 1.16
CA THR A 15 7.42 -11.87 1.85
C THR A 15 8.27 -10.67 1.46
N GLY A 16 8.41 -10.36 0.16
CA GLY A 16 9.18 -9.19 -0.28
C GLY A 16 8.66 -7.86 0.28
N PRO A 17 7.36 -7.53 0.16
CA PRO A 17 6.78 -6.35 0.80
C PRO A 17 6.92 -6.32 2.34
N MET A 18 6.79 -7.46 3.02
CA MET A 18 7.00 -7.54 4.47
C MET A 18 8.46 -7.23 4.84
N GLU A 19 9.42 -7.81 4.13
CA GLU A 19 10.86 -7.55 4.33
C GLU A 19 11.21 -6.08 4.06
N ALA A 20 10.61 -5.47 3.03
CA ALA A 20 10.82 -4.06 2.73
C ALA A 20 10.30 -3.15 3.87
N PHE A 21 9.13 -3.46 4.42
CA PHE A 21 8.58 -2.75 5.58
C PHE A 21 9.45 -2.96 6.83
N HIS A 22 9.80 -4.20 7.18
CA HIS A 22 10.67 -4.50 8.31
C HIS A 22 12.04 -3.83 8.18
N SER A 23 12.66 -3.87 7.00
CA SER A 23 13.95 -3.18 6.76
C SER A 23 13.85 -1.68 6.98
N ALA A 24 12.69 -1.06 6.68
CA ALA A 24 12.46 0.34 6.98
C ALA A 24 12.30 0.60 8.50
N VAL A 25 11.61 -0.30 9.21
CA VAL A 25 11.45 -0.23 10.67
C VAL A 25 12.78 -0.43 11.38
N ALA A 26 13.52 -1.50 11.08
CA ALA A 26 14.85 -1.77 11.64
C ALA A 26 15.81 -0.59 11.48
N ARG A 27 15.84 0.02 10.29
CA ARG A 27 16.66 1.23 10.04
C ARG A 27 16.24 2.40 10.93
N ALA A 28 14.94 2.56 11.16
CA ALA A 28 14.43 3.61 12.04
C ALA A 28 14.76 3.32 13.52
N VAL A 29 14.72 2.05 13.95
CA VAL A 29 15.20 1.63 15.28
C VAL A 29 16.67 2.03 15.45
N ASP A 30 17.54 1.63 14.52
CA ASP A 30 18.98 1.93 14.57
C ASP A 30 19.24 3.45 14.63
N GLU A 31 18.53 4.24 13.80
CA GLU A 31 18.69 5.70 13.77
C GLU A 31 18.26 6.34 15.10
N VAL A 32 17.08 5.98 15.62
CA VAL A 32 16.54 6.60 16.84
C VAL A 32 17.34 6.19 18.07
N THR A 33 17.70 4.92 18.20
CA THR A 33 18.48 4.40 19.34
C THR A 33 19.90 4.95 19.31
N GLY A 34 20.56 4.97 18.14
CA GLY A 34 21.89 5.55 17.99
C GLY A 34 21.93 7.04 18.35
N GLU A 35 20.90 7.80 17.98
CA GLU A 35 20.78 9.22 18.34
C GLU A 35 20.59 9.41 19.85
N LEU A 36 19.76 8.59 20.50
CA LEU A 36 19.55 8.63 21.96
C LEU A 36 20.84 8.32 22.73
N GLU A 37 21.61 7.33 22.28
CA GLU A 37 22.90 6.96 22.88
C GLU A 37 23.93 8.08 22.71
N ALA A 38 24.06 8.63 21.50
CA ALA A 38 25.00 9.72 21.20
C ALA A 38 24.74 10.96 22.07
N ARG A 39 23.47 11.31 22.28
CA ARG A 39 23.10 12.49 23.06
C ARG A 39 23.12 12.27 24.57
N SER A 40 22.85 11.05 25.03
CA SER A 40 23.02 10.67 26.43
C SER A 40 24.50 10.68 26.85
N ALA A 41 25.40 10.24 25.95
CA ALA A 41 26.85 10.34 26.16
C ALA A 41 27.35 11.80 26.25
N ALA A 42 26.68 12.76 25.60
CA ALA A 42 27.01 14.18 25.70
C ALA A 42 26.70 14.78 27.09
N VAL A 43 25.67 14.26 27.79
CA VAL A 43 25.27 14.72 29.14
C VAL A 43 26.24 14.19 30.22
N GLY A 44 26.77 12.98 30.04
CA GLY A 44 27.61 12.30 31.04
C GLY A 44 29.12 12.57 30.94
N GLY A 45 29.52 13.68 30.30
CA GLY A 45 30.88 13.95 29.81
C GLY A 45 32.04 13.33 30.63
N ARG A 46 32.68 12.29 30.07
CA ARG A 46 34.11 12.05 30.35
C ARG A 46 34.87 13.30 29.89
N SER A 47 35.80 13.79 30.72
CA SER A 47 36.73 14.81 30.24
C SER A 47 37.50 14.23 29.05
N GLU A 48 37.76 15.03 28.02
CA GLU A 48 38.46 14.54 26.82
C GLU A 48 39.88 14.06 27.15
N ASP A 49 40.45 14.58 28.23
CA ASP A 49 41.69 14.10 28.86
C ASP A 49 41.63 12.62 29.26
N GLU A 50 40.48 12.13 29.73
CA GLU A 50 40.28 10.72 30.12
C GLU A 50 40.13 9.79 28.90
N ALA A 51 39.51 10.29 27.82
CA ALA A 51 39.26 9.49 26.61
C ALA A 51 40.49 9.38 25.70
N LEU A 52 41.34 10.41 25.65
CA LEU A 52 42.52 10.47 24.81
C LEU A 52 43.77 9.83 25.45
N GLY A 53 43.73 9.60 26.77
CA GLY A 53 44.79 8.93 27.53
C GLY A 53 46.12 9.70 27.58
N PRO A 54 47.16 9.14 28.23
CA PRO A 54 48.44 9.83 28.46
C PRO A 54 49.23 10.16 27.17
N LEU A 55 48.82 9.61 26.02
CA LEU A 55 49.43 9.88 24.71
C LEU A 55 49.05 11.25 24.12
N ALA A 56 47.92 11.81 24.52
CA ALA A 56 47.43 13.10 24.03
C ALA A 56 47.89 14.30 24.87
N ALA A 57 48.37 14.04 26.10
CA ALA A 57 48.84 15.05 27.03
C ALA A 57 49.90 15.97 26.37
N GLY A 58 49.51 17.23 26.13
CA GLY A 58 50.37 18.27 25.57
C GLY A 58 50.58 18.24 24.05
N ARG A 59 49.97 17.31 23.30
CA ARG A 59 50.04 17.25 21.82
C ARG A 59 48.72 17.57 21.14
N ILE A 60 47.62 17.32 21.84
CA ILE A 60 46.26 17.55 21.39
C ILE A 60 45.68 18.58 22.34
N ASP A 61 45.25 19.72 21.80
CA ASP A 61 44.50 20.73 22.53
C ASP A 61 43.04 20.22 22.62
N PRO A 62 42.57 19.76 23.79
CA PRO A 62 41.26 19.14 23.94
C PRO A 62 40.16 20.14 23.58
N ASP A 63 40.27 21.39 24.05
CA ASP A 63 39.27 22.43 23.78
C ASP A 63 39.16 22.73 22.27
N ARG A 64 40.29 22.72 21.56
CA ARG A 64 40.33 22.91 20.11
C ARG A 64 39.82 21.69 19.34
N TRP A 65 39.95 20.49 19.89
CA TRP A 65 39.43 19.25 19.30
C TRP A 65 37.94 19.04 19.58
N ALA A 66 37.45 19.40 20.77
CA ALA A 66 36.03 19.51 21.12
C ALA A 66 35.30 20.47 20.18
N ALA A 67 35.95 21.58 19.78
CA ALA A 67 35.39 22.53 18.83
C ALA A 67 35.26 21.99 17.39
N VAL A 68 36.05 20.97 17.02
CA VAL A 68 36.01 20.31 15.70
C VAL A 68 35.01 19.15 15.69
N LEU A 69 34.91 18.43 16.80
CA LEU A 69 33.90 17.39 17.02
C LEU A 69 32.63 18.05 17.57
N ALA A 70 31.81 18.63 16.68
CA ALA A 70 30.51 19.17 17.06
C ALA A 70 29.72 18.10 17.85
N ARG A 71 29.72 18.22 19.18
CA ARG A 71 28.93 17.33 20.03
C ARG A 71 27.47 17.66 19.75
N PRO A 72 26.63 16.65 19.47
CA PRO A 72 25.20 16.90 19.38
C PRO A 72 24.74 17.48 20.73
N GLU A 73 24.02 18.60 20.66
CA GLU A 73 23.48 19.25 21.84
C GLU A 73 22.59 18.26 22.60
N ALA A 74 22.72 18.25 23.92
CA ALA A 74 21.91 17.39 24.77
C ALA A 74 20.42 17.66 24.50
N LEU A 75 19.63 16.59 24.36
CA LEU A 75 18.17 16.72 24.30
C LEU A 75 17.67 17.20 25.65
N ASP A 76 16.62 18.01 25.63
CA ASP A 76 15.83 18.24 26.83
C ASP A 76 15.20 16.91 27.30
N PRO A 77 14.96 16.73 28.61
CA PRO A 77 14.47 15.47 29.16
C PRO A 77 13.16 14.98 28.55
N ASP A 78 12.24 15.91 28.22
CA ASP A 78 10.94 15.57 27.65
C ASP A 78 11.12 15.03 26.22
N SER A 79 11.93 15.69 25.39
CA SER A 79 12.26 15.19 24.04
C SER A 79 12.96 13.84 24.08
N ALA A 80 13.88 13.61 25.03
CA ALA A 80 14.54 12.33 25.22
C ALA A 80 13.54 11.22 25.61
N GLU A 81 12.59 11.51 26.51
CA GLU A 81 11.53 10.58 26.88
C GLU A 81 10.66 10.21 25.66
N ARG A 82 10.23 11.19 24.87
CA ARG A 82 9.42 10.96 23.66
C ARG A 82 10.15 10.15 22.59
N MET A 83 11.44 10.41 22.38
CA MET A 83 12.26 9.60 21.49
C MET A 83 12.39 8.16 22.00
N GLY A 84 12.54 7.97 23.32
CA GLY A 84 12.56 6.65 23.93
C GLY A 84 11.22 5.90 23.81
N GLU A 85 10.09 6.60 23.94
CA GLU A 85 8.77 6.02 23.65
C GLU A 85 8.63 5.58 22.19
N ALA A 86 9.08 6.43 21.25
CA ALA A 86 9.06 6.10 19.84
C ALA A 86 9.95 4.89 19.51
N ALA A 87 11.15 4.81 20.09
CA ALA A 87 12.08 3.69 19.91
C ALA A 87 11.41 2.36 20.33
N ARG A 88 10.76 2.32 21.50
CA ARG A 88 10.06 1.11 21.98
C ARG A 88 8.95 0.64 21.04
N VAL A 89 8.21 1.57 20.41
CA VAL A 89 7.17 1.21 19.43
C VAL A 89 7.78 0.67 18.14
N LEU A 90 8.92 1.21 17.72
CA LEU A 90 9.63 0.69 16.54
C LEU A 90 10.20 -0.71 16.83
N GLU A 91 10.82 -0.91 18.00
CA GLU A 91 11.30 -2.23 18.46
C GLU A 91 10.17 -3.25 18.55
N GLU A 92 9.01 -2.89 19.13
CA GLU A 92 7.81 -3.74 19.18
C GLU A 92 7.38 -4.23 17.78
N LEU A 93 7.49 -3.36 16.77
CA LEU A 93 7.11 -3.67 15.39
C LEU A 93 8.22 -4.39 14.62
N ASP A 94 9.48 -4.19 14.95
CA ASP A 94 10.63 -4.91 14.37
C ASP A 94 10.66 -6.36 14.83
N ASP A 95 10.35 -6.59 16.11
CA ASP A 95 10.21 -7.93 16.71
C ASP A 95 8.92 -8.66 16.28
N ALA A 96 8.03 -7.97 15.55
CA ALA A 96 6.74 -8.52 15.17
C ALA A 96 6.88 -9.61 14.10
N GLY A 97 6.36 -10.79 14.39
CA GLY A 97 6.31 -11.89 13.43
C GLY A 97 5.29 -11.69 12.30
N PRO A 98 5.23 -12.61 11.33
CA PRO A 98 4.30 -12.54 10.19
C PRO A 98 2.82 -12.38 10.56
N ASP A 99 2.43 -12.85 11.75
CA ASP A 99 1.06 -12.72 12.27
C ASP A 99 0.62 -11.25 12.45
N ALA A 100 1.54 -10.31 12.60
CA ALA A 100 1.22 -8.88 12.69
C ALA A 100 0.55 -8.33 11.42
N PHE A 101 0.82 -8.96 10.27
CA PHE A 101 0.23 -8.62 8.97
C PHE A 101 -1.08 -9.36 8.70
N VAL A 102 -1.61 -10.11 9.67
CA VAL A 102 -2.85 -10.88 9.55
C VAL A 102 -3.96 -10.19 10.34
N CYS A 103 -4.98 -9.70 9.63
CA CYS A 103 -6.22 -9.22 10.22
C CYS A 103 -7.30 -10.31 10.14
N ARG A 104 -7.81 -10.75 11.30
CA ARG A 104 -9.01 -11.60 11.37
C ARG A 104 -10.22 -10.70 11.59
N MET A 105 -11.16 -10.74 10.68
CA MET A 105 -12.37 -9.93 10.74
C MET A 105 -13.47 -10.69 11.48
N GLU A 106 -14.09 -10.02 12.45
CA GLU A 106 -15.29 -10.52 13.12
C GLU A 106 -16.48 -10.55 12.14
N GLU A 107 -17.39 -11.48 12.36
CA GLU A 107 -18.60 -11.60 11.54
C GLU A 107 -19.43 -10.31 11.55
N GLY A 108 -19.84 -9.85 10.37
CA GLY A 108 -20.63 -8.64 10.21
C GLY A 108 -19.85 -7.33 10.42
N ALA A 109 -18.55 -7.37 10.71
CA ALA A 109 -17.72 -6.17 10.76
C ALA A 109 -17.48 -5.60 9.36
N GLY A 110 -17.26 -4.28 9.29
CA GLY A 110 -16.96 -3.59 8.03
C GLY A 110 -15.53 -3.88 7.55
N LEU A 111 -15.40 -4.48 6.36
CA LEU A 111 -14.10 -4.77 5.73
C LEU A 111 -13.19 -3.54 5.65
N ARG A 112 -13.74 -2.39 5.26
CA ARG A 112 -13.00 -1.12 5.18
C ARG A 112 -12.40 -0.73 6.52
N ASP A 113 -13.20 -0.78 7.59
CA ASP A 113 -12.77 -0.34 8.92
C ASP A 113 -11.78 -1.33 9.54
N ALA A 114 -11.97 -2.63 9.29
CA ALA A 114 -11.01 -3.66 9.69
C ALA A 114 -9.63 -3.44 9.05
N VAL A 115 -9.60 -3.15 7.73
CA VAL A 115 -8.36 -2.84 7.00
C VAL A 115 -7.75 -1.53 7.50
N ALA A 116 -8.53 -0.45 7.62
CA ALA A 116 -8.05 0.83 8.12
C ALA A 116 -7.43 0.71 9.52
N HIS A 117 -8.09 -0.05 10.40
CA HIS A 117 -7.61 -0.29 11.75
C HIS A 117 -6.32 -1.13 11.76
N ALA A 118 -6.26 -2.22 10.98
CA ALA A 118 -5.07 -3.06 10.88
C ALA A 118 -3.86 -2.31 10.29
N LEU A 119 -4.07 -1.57 9.20
CA LEU A 119 -3.03 -0.71 8.63
C LEU A 119 -2.65 0.40 9.61
N GLY A 120 -3.59 0.96 10.37
CA GLY A 120 -3.31 1.96 11.40
C GLY A 120 -2.43 1.44 12.55
N ARG A 121 -2.55 0.15 12.90
CA ARG A 121 -1.66 -0.50 13.88
C ARG A 121 -0.24 -0.65 13.36
N LEU A 122 -0.07 -1.15 12.13
CA LEU A 122 1.26 -1.29 11.51
C LEU A 122 1.87 0.08 11.20
N GLY A 123 1.03 1.04 10.81
CA GLY A 123 1.40 2.43 10.56
C GLY A 123 1.93 3.16 11.80
N ARG A 124 1.76 2.62 13.02
CA ARG A 124 2.40 3.13 14.25
C ARG A 124 3.92 3.29 14.06
N ALA A 125 4.55 2.49 13.20
CA ALA A 125 5.95 2.69 12.81
C ALA A 125 6.21 4.10 12.24
N PHE A 126 5.39 4.55 11.29
CA PHE A 126 5.50 5.89 10.71
C PHE A 126 5.18 6.96 11.74
N GLY A 127 4.18 6.72 12.58
CA GLY A 127 3.83 7.61 13.69
C GLY A 127 4.97 7.77 14.70
N ALA A 128 5.62 6.68 15.09
CA ALA A 128 6.76 6.65 15.99
C ALA A 128 7.97 7.36 15.38
N ALA A 129 8.32 7.06 14.12
CA ALA A 129 9.41 7.75 13.41
C ALA A 129 9.18 9.27 13.34
N ARG A 130 7.95 9.72 13.05
CA ARG A 130 7.59 11.14 13.07
C ARG A 130 7.66 11.74 14.46
N THR A 131 7.22 11.02 15.49
CA THR A 131 7.33 11.46 16.89
C THR A 131 8.80 11.66 17.28
N ALA A 132 9.68 10.72 16.95
CA ALA A 132 11.11 10.84 17.20
C ALA A 132 11.70 12.07 16.49
N GLU A 133 11.36 12.31 15.21
CA GLU A 133 11.80 13.48 14.46
C GLU A 133 11.28 14.81 15.04
N LEU A 134 10.02 14.84 15.47
CA LEU A 134 9.42 16.02 16.08
C LEU A 134 10.04 16.33 17.45
N ALA A 135 10.32 15.30 18.25
CA ALA A 135 11.04 15.44 19.52
C ALA A 135 12.49 15.91 19.29
N ARG A 136 13.20 15.27 18.35
CA ARG A 136 14.58 15.64 17.95
C ARG A 136 14.72 17.11 17.57
N THR A 137 13.69 17.67 16.94
CA THR A 137 13.67 19.06 16.45
C THR A 137 12.97 20.04 17.40
N GLY A 138 12.56 19.62 18.60
CA GLY A 138 11.85 20.47 19.56
C GLY A 138 10.47 20.95 19.09
N ARG A 139 9.87 20.26 18.11
CA ARG A 139 8.57 20.61 17.49
C ARG A 139 7.43 19.72 17.97
N PHE A 140 7.69 18.78 18.87
CA PHE A 140 6.66 17.92 19.44
C PHE A 140 5.62 18.73 20.23
N ARG A 141 4.34 18.37 20.09
CA ARG A 141 3.20 18.99 20.77
C ARG A 141 2.24 17.87 21.14
N ALA A 142 2.03 17.65 22.43
CA ALA A 142 1.26 16.49 22.92
C ALA A 142 -0.18 16.49 22.41
N GLU A 143 -0.80 17.67 22.27
CA GLU A 143 -2.18 17.85 21.83
C GLU A 143 -2.38 17.42 20.37
N LEU A 144 -1.33 17.56 19.54
CA LEU A 144 -1.39 17.25 18.11
C LEU A 144 -0.80 15.87 17.78
N HIS A 145 0.27 15.47 18.48
CA HIS A 145 1.11 14.35 18.11
C HIS A 145 1.05 13.19 19.11
N GLY A 146 0.47 13.39 20.30
CA GLY A 146 0.48 12.39 21.38
C GLY A 146 -0.12 11.03 21.00
N ARG A 147 -0.99 10.99 19.99
CA ARG A 147 -1.63 9.76 19.51
C ARG A 147 -0.91 9.06 18.36
N TYR A 148 0.17 9.64 17.83
CA TYR A 148 0.84 9.09 16.65
C TYR A 148 1.43 7.70 16.92
N ALA A 149 1.88 7.47 18.15
CA ALA A 149 2.39 6.18 18.60
C ALA A 149 1.29 5.16 18.90
N ASP A 150 0.05 5.57 19.12
CA ASP A 150 -1.08 4.67 19.43
C ASP A 150 -1.72 4.09 18.17
N ALA A 151 -1.96 4.95 17.18
CA ALA A 151 -2.52 4.58 15.88
C ALA A 151 -2.15 5.63 14.84
N PHE A 152 -1.74 5.18 13.66
CA PHE A 152 -1.37 6.07 12.57
C PHE A 152 -2.04 5.62 11.26
N PRO A 153 -3.30 6.05 11.03
CA PRO A 153 -4.12 5.53 9.94
C PRO A 153 -3.57 5.92 8.56
N PRO A 154 -3.92 5.17 7.49
CA PRO A 154 -3.48 5.45 6.12
C PRO A 154 -3.72 6.87 5.62
N THR A 155 -4.77 7.55 6.12
CA THR A 155 -5.08 8.94 5.78
C THR A 155 -3.99 9.93 6.19
N MET A 156 -3.10 9.55 7.11
CA MET A 156 -1.98 10.38 7.56
C MET A 156 -0.67 10.07 6.84
N TRP A 157 -0.66 9.01 6.02
CA TRP A 157 0.55 8.55 5.35
C TRP A 157 0.90 9.45 4.19
N ASN A 158 2.16 9.86 4.13
CA ASN A 158 2.70 10.61 2.99
C ASN A 158 3.06 9.64 1.83
N ARG A 159 3.46 10.21 0.69
CA ARG A 159 3.82 9.44 -0.51
C ARG A 159 5.00 8.48 -0.30
N ALA A 160 5.95 8.79 0.57
CA ALA A 160 7.08 7.90 0.85
C ALA A 160 6.64 6.70 1.70
N GLU A 161 5.86 6.95 2.76
CA GLU A 161 5.29 5.92 3.62
C GLU A 161 4.36 4.98 2.84
N ARG A 162 3.54 5.54 1.93
CA ARG A 162 2.67 4.74 1.03
C ARG A 162 3.45 3.83 0.08
N ARG A 163 4.68 4.18 -0.31
CA ARG A 163 5.53 3.32 -1.17
C ARG A 163 6.04 2.08 -0.43
N ILE A 164 6.22 2.18 0.89
CA ILE A 164 6.64 1.07 1.76
C ILE A 164 5.48 0.61 2.66
N ALA A 165 4.25 0.79 2.18
CA ALA A 165 3.06 0.46 2.94
C ALA A 165 3.09 -1.02 3.39
N PRO A 166 2.81 -1.31 4.67
CA PRO A 166 2.81 -2.69 5.14
C PRO A 166 1.73 -3.50 4.39
N PRO A 167 2.06 -4.70 3.90
CA PRO A 167 1.07 -5.56 3.26
C PRO A 167 0.07 -6.09 4.29
N LEU A 168 -1.09 -6.57 3.87
CA LEU A 168 -2.09 -7.11 4.81
C LEU A 168 -2.79 -8.33 4.25
N VAL A 169 -2.87 -9.39 5.05
CA VAL A 169 -3.75 -10.55 4.83
C VAL A 169 -4.99 -10.38 5.68
N VAL A 170 -6.17 -10.40 5.08
CA VAL A 170 -7.46 -10.27 5.77
C VAL A 170 -8.23 -11.57 5.68
N ARG A 171 -8.57 -12.17 6.81
CA ARG A 171 -9.46 -13.33 6.89
C ARG A 171 -10.87 -12.86 7.17
N LEU A 172 -11.81 -13.27 6.33
CA LEU A 172 -13.21 -12.84 6.40
C LEU A 172 -14.15 -13.89 5.82
N ARG A 173 -15.43 -13.77 6.16
CA ARG A 173 -16.50 -14.55 5.51
C ARG A 173 -16.88 -13.91 4.18
N GLY A 174 -17.21 -14.74 3.20
CA GLY A 174 -17.67 -14.27 1.89
C GLY A 174 -18.97 -13.46 1.96
N ALA A 175 -19.83 -13.74 2.95
CA ALA A 175 -21.02 -12.93 3.22
C ALA A 175 -20.70 -11.46 3.54
N ASP A 176 -19.55 -11.20 4.15
CA ASP A 176 -19.08 -9.88 4.60
C ASP A 176 -18.12 -9.22 3.58
N LEU A 177 -17.83 -9.88 2.45
CA LEU A 177 -16.93 -9.37 1.42
C LEU A 177 -17.55 -8.17 0.70
N ARG A 178 -17.21 -6.95 1.15
CA ARG A 178 -17.63 -5.68 0.54
C ARG A 178 -16.39 -4.87 0.13
N PRO A 179 -15.77 -5.23 -1.00
CA PRO A 179 -14.44 -4.72 -1.35
C PRO A 179 -14.46 -3.33 -1.97
N GLY A 180 -15.62 -2.80 -2.41
CA GLY A 180 -15.68 -1.53 -3.14
C GLY A 180 -15.05 -0.33 -2.42
N ALA A 181 -15.05 -0.32 -1.09
CA ALA A 181 -14.41 0.74 -0.31
C ALA A 181 -12.88 0.57 -0.15
N LEU A 182 -12.31 -0.58 -0.52
CA LEU A 182 -10.86 -0.83 -0.42
C LEU A 182 -10.04 -0.03 -1.42
N ALA A 183 -10.66 0.52 -2.47
CA ALA A 183 -9.99 1.34 -3.47
C ALA A 183 -9.19 2.51 -2.85
N GLU A 184 -9.63 3.06 -1.71
CA GLU A 184 -8.92 4.15 -1.02
C GLU A 184 -7.54 3.75 -0.46
N PHE A 185 -7.32 2.44 -0.24
CA PHE A 185 -6.05 1.89 0.25
C PHE A 185 -5.15 1.43 -0.89
N LEU A 186 -5.66 1.27 -2.11
CA LEU A 186 -4.89 0.80 -3.27
C LEU A 186 -4.05 1.92 -3.89
N ASP A 187 -3.04 2.33 -3.17
CA ASP A 187 -2.08 3.36 -3.57
C ASP A 187 -0.65 2.99 -3.13
N GLY A 188 0.35 3.56 -3.80
CA GLY A 188 1.76 3.29 -3.53
C GLY A 188 2.13 1.82 -3.69
N GLY A 189 2.67 1.21 -2.63
CA GLY A 189 3.08 -0.19 -2.58
C GLY A 189 2.09 -1.11 -1.86
N GLN A 190 0.88 -0.63 -1.53
CA GLN A 190 -0.06 -1.40 -0.70
C GLN A 190 -0.45 -2.74 -1.35
N LYS A 191 -0.29 -3.83 -0.61
CA LYS A 191 -0.78 -5.15 -0.99
C LYS A 191 -1.84 -5.62 -0.02
N LEU A 192 -2.97 -6.12 -0.53
CA LEU A 192 -4.06 -6.70 0.24
C LEU A 192 -4.34 -8.12 -0.28
N VAL A 193 -4.38 -9.11 0.61
CA VAL A 193 -4.79 -10.48 0.27
C VAL A 193 -5.98 -10.85 1.14
N LEU A 194 -7.13 -11.10 0.53
CA LEU A 194 -8.39 -11.44 1.18
C LEU A 194 -8.55 -12.97 1.16
N LEU A 195 -8.50 -13.60 2.32
CA LEU A 195 -8.77 -15.03 2.49
C LEU A 195 -10.25 -15.22 2.82
N VAL A 196 -11.02 -15.59 1.81
CA VAL A 196 -12.48 -15.61 1.88
C VAL A 196 -12.96 -17.01 2.29
N GLU A 197 -13.81 -17.07 3.31
CA GLU A 197 -14.40 -18.29 3.84
C GLU A 197 -15.91 -18.36 3.54
N GLY A 198 -16.37 -19.48 2.99
CA GLY A 198 -17.78 -19.70 2.68
C GLY A 198 -18.29 -18.98 1.41
N PRO A 199 -19.61 -18.94 1.20
CA PRO A 199 -20.22 -18.33 0.01
C PRO A 199 -19.89 -16.84 -0.10
N ALA A 200 -19.60 -16.39 -1.31
CA ALA A 200 -19.22 -15.01 -1.62
C ALA A 200 -19.83 -14.55 -2.95
N PRO A 201 -19.98 -13.23 -3.18
CA PRO A 201 -20.38 -12.74 -4.50
C PRO A 201 -19.33 -13.11 -5.57
N PRO A 202 -19.76 -13.59 -6.75
CA PRO A 202 -18.91 -14.28 -7.71
C PRO A 202 -17.90 -13.39 -8.42
N ALA A 203 -18.11 -12.08 -8.53
CA ALA A 203 -17.21 -11.14 -9.20
C ALA A 203 -16.86 -9.95 -8.29
N SER A 204 -16.74 -10.21 -6.98
CA SER A 204 -16.60 -9.19 -5.93
C SER A 204 -15.53 -8.13 -6.22
N LEU A 205 -14.40 -8.50 -6.82
CA LEU A 205 -13.30 -7.57 -7.04
C LEU A 205 -13.38 -6.76 -8.35
N VAL A 206 -14.37 -6.99 -9.22
CA VAL A 206 -14.44 -6.33 -10.55
C VAL A 206 -14.39 -4.80 -10.46
N ARG A 207 -14.96 -4.22 -9.40
CA ARG A 207 -15.01 -2.77 -9.17
C ARG A 207 -13.69 -2.17 -8.65
N LEU A 208 -12.72 -3.00 -8.28
CA LEU A 208 -11.38 -2.57 -7.86
C LEU A 208 -10.38 -2.54 -9.02
N MET A 209 -10.79 -2.88 -10.23
CA MET A 209 -9.96 -2.77 -11.44
C MET A 209 -9.71 -1.30 -11.78
N THR A 210 -8.73 -0.69 -11.12
CA THR A 210 -8.29 0.68 -11.34
C THR A 210 -6.97 0.71 -12.10
N PRO A 211 -6.67 1.79 -12.86
CA PRO A 211 -5.41 1.90 -13.57
C PRO A 211 -4.21 1.76 -12.62
N GLY A 212 -3.34 0.80 -12.91
CA GLY A 212 -2.10 0.58 -12.16
C GLY A 212 -2.25 -0.32 -10.93
N ALA A 213 -3.45 -0.82 -10.61
CA ALA A 213 -3.63 -1.81 -9.56
C ALA A 213 -3.71 -3.23 -10.14
N LEU A 214 -3.00 -4.17 -9.54
CA LEU A 214 -3.18 -5.59 -9.85
C LEU A 214 -4.37 -6.12 -9.05
N VAL A 215 -5.33 -6.75 -9.72
CA VAL A 215 -6.52 -7.34 -9.10
C VAL A 215 -6.60 -8.82 -9.46
N LEU A 216 -6.64 -9.69 -8.45
CA LEU A 216 -6.70 -11.14 -8.64
C LEU A 216 -7.88 -11.74 -7.89
N GLN A 217 -8.68 -12.57 -8.55
CA GLN A 217 -9.73 -13.35 -7.92
C GLN A 217 -9.58 -14.82 -8.32
N SER A 218 -9.33 -15.72 -7.36
CA SER A 218 -9.09 -17.15 -7.65
C SER A 218 -9.40 -18.02 -6.43
N ASP A 219 -9.58 -19.32 -6.62
CA ASP A 219 -9.55 -20.32 -5.55
C ASP A 219 -8.23 -21.13 -5.48
N ASP A 220 -7.32 -20.92 -6.45
CA ASP A 220 -5.99 -21.54 -6.47
C ASP A 220 -4.94 -20.64 -5.76
N PRO A 221 -4.33 -21.11 -4.65
CA PRO A 221 -3.27 -20.37 -3.98
C PRO A 221 -2.01 -20.14 -4.82
N ALA A 222 -1.82 -20.86 -5.93
CA ALA A 222 -0.69 -20.69 -6.84
C ALA A 222 -0.76 -19.33 -7.57
N ASP A 223 -1.95 -18.82 -7.86
CA ASP A 223 -2.13 -17.57 -8.62
C ASP A 223 -1.63 -16.33 -7.85
N LEU A 224 -1.43 -16.45 -6.54
CA LEU A 224 -0.80 -15.42 -5.73
C LEU A 224 0.64 -15.10 -6.16
N GLU A 225 1.29 -15.97 -6.96
CA GLU A 225 2.56 -15.68 -7.63
C GLU A 225 2.49 -14.40 -8.48
N ALA A 226 1.31 -14.01 -8.98
CA ALA A 226 1.13 -12.75 -9.70
C ALA A 226 1.51 -11.49 -8.87
N LEU A 227 1.43 -11.59 -7.54
CA LEU A 227 1.84 -10.52 -6.62
C LEU A 227 3.37 -10.38 -6.53
N GLU A 228 4.10 -11.45 -6.80
CA GLU A 228 5.55 -11.49 -6.70
C GLU A 228 6.17 -10.56 -7.75
N GLY A 229 7.06 -9.67 -7.29
CA GLY A 229 7.72 -8.69 -8.16
C GLY A 229 6.80 -7.64 -8.80
N PHE A 230 5.49 -7.61 -8.49
CA PHE A 230 4.61 -6.55 -8.98
C PHE A 230 4.90 -5.25 -8.23
N GLU A 231 5.35 -4.22 -8.95
CA GLU A 231 5.56 -2.88 -8.40
C GLU A 231 4.26 -2.07 -8.50
N GLY A 232 3.63 -1.80 -7.36
CA GLY A 232 2.38 -1.01 -7.30
C GLY A 232 1.33 -1.59 -6.35
N PRO A 233 0.14 -0.98 -6.28
CA PRO A 233 -0.92 -1.44 -5.38
C PRO A 233 -1.57 -2.73 -5.90
N ALA A 234 -1.84 -3.69 -5.03
CA ALA A 234 -2.49 -4.94 -5.43
C ALA A 234 -3.54 -5.42 -4.43
N VAL A 235 -4.59 -6.05 -4.94
CA VAL A 235 -5.59 -6.76 -4.16
C VAL A 235 -5.84 -8.14 -4.77
N ALA A 236 -5.74 -9.17 -3.93
CA ALA A 236 -6.09 -10.53 -4.29
C ALA A 236 -7.20 -11.05 -3.38
N ALA A 237 -8.14 -11.82 -3.90
CA ALA A 237 -9.08 -12.59 -3.10
C ALA A 237 -8.94 -14.07 -3.42
N LEU A 238 -8.66 -14.87 -2.38
CA LEU A 238 -8.49 -16.30 -2.45
C LEU A 238 -9.67 -17.00 -1.77
N PHE A 239 -10.50 -17.68 -2.56
CA PHE A 239 -11.71 -18.37 -2.11
C PHE A 239 -11.40 -19.79 -1.64
N GLY A 240 -12.37 -20.44 -1.01
CA GLY A 240 -12.26 -21.86 -0.70
C GLY A 240 -12.55 -22.68 -1.96
N SER A 241 -11.90 -23.83 -2.10
CA SER A 241 -12.10 -24.73 -3.25
C SER A 241 -13.59 -25.02 -3.49
N GLY A 242 -14.03 -24.87 -4.75
CA GLY A 242 -15.42 -25.15 -5.14
C GLY A 242 -16.42 -24.03 -4.82
N ALA A 243 -15.92 -22.82 -4.53
CA ALA A 243 -16.76 -21.64 -4.53
C ALA A 243 -17.17 -21.31 -5.98
N ALA A 244 -18.46 -21.01 -6.22
CA ALA A 244 -18.93 -20.56 -7.53
C ALA A 244 -18.54 -19.08 -7.74
N VAL A 245 -17.26 -18.84 -8.01
CA VAL A 245 -16.67 -17.50 -8.20
C VAL A 245 -15.98 -17.41 -9.55
N ALA A 246 -15.89 -16.20 -10.10
CA ALA A 246 -15.14 -15.95 -11.32
C ALA A 246 -13.64 -15.97 -11.03
N HIS A 247 -12.86 -16.55 -11.93
CA HIS A 247 -11.41 -16.62 -11.87
C HIS A 247 -10.84 -15.63 -12.88
N PHE A 248 -10.20 -14.58 -12.38
CA PHE A 248 -9.66 -13.54 -13.27
C PHE A 248 -8.45 -12.84 -12.67
N VAL A 249 -7.59 -12.37 -13.57
CA VAL A 249 -6.43 -11.53 -13.26
C VAL A 249 -6.53 -10.24 -14.08
N HIS A 250 -6.53 -9.11 -13.39
CA HIS A 250 -6.21 -7.81 -13.95
C HIS A 250 -4.76 -7.46 -13.65
N ASP A 251 -3.86 -7.53 -14.64
CA ASP A 251 -2.46 -7.15 -14.50
C ASP A 251 -2.13 -5.94 -15.39
N PRO A 252 -1.86 -4.76 -14.80
CA PRO A 252 -1.46 -3.56 -15.53
C PRO A 252 -0.22 -3.72 -16.42
N ARG A 253 0.65 -4.71 -16.16
CA ARG A 253 1.88 -4.99 -16.92
C ARG A 253 1.61 -5.70 -18.25
N SER A 254 0.50 -6.44 -18.36
CA SER A 254 0.23 -7.34 -19.49
C SER A 254 -0.11 -6.62 -20.80
N GLY A 255 -0.30 -5.30 -20.77
CA GLY A 255 -0.37 -4.49 -21.98
C GLY A 255 -0.76 -3.03 -21.75
N THR A 256 -1.04 -2.32 -22.84
CA THR A 256 -1.32 -0.88 -22.80
C THR A 256 -2.82 -0.57 -22.75
N THR A 257 -3.66 -1.48 -23.20
CA THR A 257 -5.11 -1.33 -23.19
C THR A 257 -5.75 -2.10 -22.03
N PRO A 258 -6.96 -1.71 -21.56
CA PRO A 258 -7.70 -2.50 -20.57
C PRO A 258 -7.93 -3.96 -21.00
N ALA A 259 -7.99 -4.19 -22.31
CA ALA A 259 -8.15 -5.49 -22.96
C ALA A 259 -7.03 -6.46 -22.59
N ASP A 260 -5.80 -6.02 -22.82
CA ASP A 260 -4.60 -6.84 -22.68
C ASP A 260 -4.30 -7.14 -21.21
N ARG A 261 -4.91 -6.36 -20.31
CA ARG A 261 -4.69 -6.40 -18.88
C ARG A 261 -5.63 -7.33 -18.15
N LEU A 262 -6.74 -7.77 -18.75
CA LEU A 262 -7.72 -8.64 -18.09
C LEU A 262 -7.73 -10.03 -18.74
N VAL A 263 -7.45 -11.04 -17.93
CA VAL A 263 -7.66 -12.45 -18.27
C VAL A 263 -8.80 -12.98 -17.41
N LEU A 264 -9.82 -13.56 -18.04
CA LEU A 264 -10.95 -14.22 -17.39
C LEU A 264 -10.90 -15.70 -17.77
N ASP A 265 -10.53 -16.55 -16.80
CA ASP A 265 -10.31 -17.98 -17.02
C ASP A 265 -11.60 -18.79 -16.86
N ASP A 266 -12.36 -18.48 -15.82
CA ASP A 266 -13.64 -19.12 -15.52
C ASP A 266 -14.64 -18.12 -14.96
N SER A 267 -15.93 -18.34 -15.20
CA SER A 267 -17.00 -17.54 -14.62
C SER A 267 -18.26 -18.38 -14.40
N PRO A 268 -18.90 -18.29 -13.21
CA PRO A 268 -20.13 -19.02 -12.94
C PRO A 268 -21.28 -18.54 -13.83
N GLU A 269 -22.19 -19.44 -14.19
CA GLU A 269 -23.37 -19.08 -14.97
C GLU A 269 -24.42 -18.40 -14.08
N GLU A 270 -25.37 -17.66 -14.68
CA GLU A 270 -26.44 -17.01 -13.91
C GLU A 270 -27.29 -18.02 -13.11
N GLY A 271 -27.40 -19.26 -13.61
CA GLY A 271 -28.10 -20.35 -12.91
C GLY A 271 -27.43 -20.79 -11.60
N ASP A 272 -26.15 -20.51 -11.43
CA ASP A 272 -25.36 -20.86 -10.25
C ASP A 272 -25.52 -19.85 -9.12
N LEU A 273 -26.05 -18.66 -9.42
CA LEU A 273 -26.14 -17.54 -8.48
C LEU A 273 -27.12 -17.81 -7.34
N ARG A 274 -26.70 -17.49 -6.13
CA ARG A 274 -27.51 -17.56 -4.92
C ARG A 274 -27.31 -16.28 -4.11
N PRO A 275 -28.32 -15.76 -3.41
CA PRO A 275 -28.12 -14.61 -2.52
C PRO A 275 -27.02 -14.88 -1.49
N VAL A 276 -26.15 -13.90 -1.26
CA VAL A 276 -25.03 -14.02 -0.31
C VAL A 276 -24.99 -12.79 0.60
N GLY A 277 -25.26 -12.99 1.89
CA GLY A 277 -25.40 -11.89 2.84
C GLY A 277 -26.45 -10.87 2.34
N PRO A 278 -26.16 -9.55 2.39
CA PRO A 278 -27.04 -8.55 1.80
C PRO A 278 -26.96 -8.37 0.27
N ILE A 279 -26.13 -9.13 -0.47
CA ILE A 279 -26.06 -8.99 -1.94
C ILE A 279 -27.12 -9.86 -2.62
N THR A 280 -27.94 -9.23 -3.47
CA THR A 280 -28.98 -9.91 -4.27
C THR A 280 -28.39 -10.63 -5.48
N VAL A 281 -29.14 -11.57 -6.07
CA VAL A 281 -28.73 -12.23 -7.32
C VAL A 281 -28.58 -11.22 -8.45
N ASP A 282 -29.48 -10.24 -8.56
CA ASP A 282 -29.41 -9.20 -9.60
C ASP A 282 -28.12 -8.37 -9.49
N GLN A 283 -27.69 -8.03 -8.28
CA GLN A 283 -26.43 -7.33 -8.06
C GLN A 283 -25.22 -8.20 -8.46
N GLN A 284 -25.24 -9.49 -8.12
CA GLN A 284 -24.19 -10.43 -8.54
C GLN A 284 -24.13 -10.59 -10.06
N ALA A 285 -25.30 -10.65 -10.71
CA ALA A 285 -25.42 -10.72 -12.16
C ALA A 285 -24.88 -9.45 -12.83
N GLU A 286 -25.15 -8.27 -12.27
CA GLU A 286 -24.60 -6.99 -12.75
C GLU A 286 -23.06 -6.98 -12.67
N GLU A 287 -22.48 -7.43 -11.56
CA GLU A 287 -21.03 -7.52 -11.39
C GLU A 287 -20.39 -8.51 -12.37
N LEU A 288 -21.01 -9.66 -12.59
CA LEU A 288 -20.56 -10.64 -13.60
C LEU A 288 -20.69 -10.10 -15.02
N ALA A 289 -21.79 -9.42 -15.33
CA ALA A 289 -21.99 -8.79 -16.63
C ALA A 289 -20.93 -7.72 -16.89
N GLN A 290 -20.59 -6.91 -15.88
CA GLN A 290 -19.49 -5.95 -15.94
C GLN A 290 -18.15 -6.65 -16.24
N LEU A 291 -17.82 -7.72 -15.51
CA LEU A 291 -16.57 -8.47 -15.69
C LEU A 291 -16.48 -9.05 -17.12
N ARG A 292 -17.55 -9.68 -17.60
CA ARG A 292 -17.63 -10.24 -18.96
C ARG A 292 -17.52 -9.16 -20.02
N ALA A 293 -18.19 -8.02 -19.84
CA ALA A 293 -18.12 -6.91 -20.77
C ALA A 293 -16.69 -6.36 -20.89
N LEU A 294 -15.96 -6.23 -19.77
CA LEU A 294 -14.56 -5.82 -19.76
C LEU A 294 -13.68 -6.83 -20.51
N ALA A 295 -13.90 -8.13 -20.31
CA ALA A 295 -13.14 -9.18 -21.00
C ALA A 295 -13.42 -9.20 -22.52
N VAL A 296 -14.68 -9.04 -22.95
CA VAL A 296 -15.08 -9.04 -24.37
C VAL A 296 -14.66 -7.77 -25.10
N ALA A 297 -14.84 -6.60 -24.47
CA ALA A 297 -14.31 -5.34 -25.00
C ALA A 297 -12.79 -5.45 -25.21
N GLY A 298 -12.15 -6.30 -24.40
CA GLY A 298 -10.77 -6.65 -24.60
C GLY A 298 -10.47 -7.45 -25.86
N ALA A 299 -11.17 -8.56 -26.05
CA ALA A 299 -11.00 -9.43 -27.21
C ALA A 299 -11.34 -8.73 -28.55
N ALA A 300 -12.27 -7.77 -28.56
CA ALA A 300 -12.68 -7.05 -29.77
C ALA A 300 -11.71 -5.93 -30.20
N ALA A 301 -10.82 -5.47 -29.30
CA ALA A 301 -9.89 -4.38 -29.56
C ALA A 301 -8.59 -4.80 -30.26
N THR A 302 -8.44 -6.08 -30.66
CA THR A 302 -7.28 -6.53 -31.42
C THR A 302 -7.33 -5.96 -32.85
N PRO A 303 -6.44 -5.02 -33.27
CA PRO A 303 -6.38 -4.66 -34.67
C PRO A 303 -5.82 -5.87 -35.44
N SER A 304 -6.62 -6.39 -36.36
CA SER A 304 -6.20 -7.39 -37.34
C SER A 304 -4.98 -6.85 -38.10
N ARG A 305 -3.78 -7.32 -37.76
CA ARG A 305 -2.60 -7.22 -38.63
C ARG A 305 -2.77 -8.23 -39.75
N ASN A 306 -3.63 -7.91 -40.72
CA ASN A 306 -3.63 -8.50 -42.05
C ASN A 306 -4.43 -7.61 -43.01
N GLY A 307 -3.72 -6.68 -43.63
CA GLY A 307 -4.16 -5.89 -44.77
C GLY A 307 -2.93 -5.30 -45.45
N ALA A 308 -2.59 -5.85 -46.62
CA ALA A 308 -1.50 -5.42 -47.48
C ALA A 308 -1.62 -3.93 -47.87
N PRO A 309 -0.53 -3.27 -48.31
CA PRO A 309 -0.57 -1.84 -48.61
C PRO A 309 -1.42 -1.63 -49.87
N ALA A 310 -2.45 -0.80 -49.75
CA ALA A 310 -3.10 -0.18 -50.89
C ALA A 310 -2.69 1.29 -50.89
N ASP A 311 -2.37 1.77 -52.08
CA ASP A 311 -1.72 3.03 -52.38
C ASP A 311 -2.46 4.28 -51.87
N ASP A 312 -1.63 5.30 -51.71
CA ASP A 312 -1.86 6.74 -51.60
C ASP A 312 -3.12 7.27 -52.33
N ASP A 313 -3.94 8.05 -51.60
CA ASP A 313 -4.60 9.27 -52.11
C ASP A 313 -5.43 9.96 -51.00
N GLY A 314 -5.00 11.15 -50.57
CA GLY A 314 -5.87 12.32 -50.37
C GLY A 314 -6.74 12.45 -49.11
N ASP A 315 -6.20 13.21 -48.15
CA ASP A 315 -6.82 14.30 -47.35
C ASP A 315 -8.06 14.11 -46.44
N GLU A 316 -7.86 14.71 -45.25
CA GLU A 316 -8.80 15.18 -44.20
C GLU A 316 -9.30 14.19 -43.12
N ASP A 317 -8.96 14.57 -41.87
CA ASP A 317 -9.39 14.05 -40.55
C ASP A 317 -8.70 12.81 -39.95
N ASP A 318 -7.36 12.83 -39.88
CA ASP A 318 -6.61 12.05 -38.88
C ASP A 318 -6.33 12.90 -37.63
N VAL A 319 -7.37 13.16 -36.84
CA VAL A 319 -7.23 13.81 -35.53
C VAL A 319 -6.61 12.80 -34.56
N GLN A 320 -5.35 13.03 -34.19
CA GLN A 320 -4.60 12.14 -33.31
C GLN A 320 -5.30 11.99 -31.95
N PRO A 321 -5.20 10.83 -31.28
CA PRO A 321 -5.80 10.60 -29.96
C PRO A 321 -5.38 11.65 -28.91
N ALA A 322 -4.17 12.19 -29.05
CA ALA A 322 -3.66 13.28 -28.22
C ALA A 322 -4.47 14.59 -28.41
N ASP A 323 -4.91 14.88 -29.63
CA ASP A 323 -5.70 16.07 -29.93
C ASP A 323 -7.14 15.94 -29.39
N ARG A 324 -7.69 14.72 -29.36
CA ARG A 324 -8.98 14.45 -28.68
C ARG A 324 -8.88 14.59 -27.16
N LEU A 325 -7.76 14.18 -26.56
CA LEU A 325 -7.50 14.35 -25.12
C LEU A 325 -7.31 15.84 -24.78
N ALA A 326 -6.60 16.58 -25.62
CA ALA A 326 -6.42 18.03 -25.47
C ALA A 326 -7.76 18.78 -25.60
N ALA A 327 -8.58 18.43 -26.59
CA ALA A 327 -9.91 19.01 -26.78
C ALA A 327 -10.86 18.68 -25.60
N TRP A 328 -10.76 17.48 -25.04
CA TRP A 328 -11.57 17.07 -23.88
C TRP A 328 -11.15 17.80 -22.59
N LEU A 329 -9.84 17.94 -22.34
CA LEU A 329 -9.31 18.67 -21.18
C LEU A 329 -9.67 20.16 -21.22
N LEU A 330 -9.61 20.77 -22.42
CA LEU A 330 -10.02 22.17 -22.62
C LEU A 330 -11.52 22.37 -22.35
N ARG A 331 -12.36 21.41 -22.74
CA ARG A 331 -13.80 21.43 -22.49
C ARG A 331 -14.17 21.22 -21.02
N GLN A 332 -13.36 20.45 -20.27
CA GLN A 332 -13.58 20.19 -18.85
C GLN A 332 -13.09 21.34 -17.95
N ALA A 333 -12.14 22.14 -18.42
CA ALA A 333 -11.54 23.24 -17.67
C ALA A 333 -12.37 24.54 -17.65
N ASN A 334 -13.45 24.66 -18.45
CA ASN A 334 -14.30 25.85 -18.58
C ASN A 334 -13.53 27.19 -18.46
N LEU A 335 -12.47 27.35 -19.25
CA LEU A 335 -11.69 28.59 -19.36
C LEU A 335 -12.18 29.51 -20.50
N GLU A 336 -13.45 29.38 -20.91
CA GLU A 336 -14.02 30.24 -21.96
C GLU A 336 -14.50 31.63 -21.45
N ASP A 337 -14.24 32.00 -20.19
CA ASP A 337 -14.64 33.32 -19.67
C ASP A 337 -13.49 34.18 -19.09
N LEU A 338 -12.25 33.99 -19.57
CA LEU A 338 -11.12 34.89 -19.24
C LEU A 338 -10.39 35.44 -20.49
N GLY A 339 -11.14 35.80 -21.52
CA GLY A 339 -10.56 36.36 -22.75
C GLY A 339 -11.53 37.22 -23.57
N GLY A 340 -12.14 38.25 -22.96
CA GLY A 340 -13.09 39.09 -23.69
C GLY A 340 -13.45 40.42 -23.04
N GLY A 341 -12.47 41.15 -22.48
CA GLY A 341 -12.67 42.51 -21.97
C GLY A 341 -11.65 43.48 -22.56
N GLY A 342 -12.01 44.17 -23.65
CA GLY A 342 -11.15 45.18 -24.25
C GLY A 342 -11.72 45.84 -25.50
N ALA A 343 -12.72 46.72 -25.32
CA ALA A 343 -12.90 47.99 -26.02
C ALA A 343 -13.99 48.81 -25.32
#